data_AF-A0A7X7FT56-F1
#
_entry.id   AF-A0A7X7FT56-F1
#
_cell.length_a   1.000
_cell.length_b   1.000
_cell.length_c   1.000
_cell.angle_alpha   90.00
_cell.angle_beta   90.00
_cell.angle_gamma   90.00
#
_symmetry.space_group_name_H-M   'P 1'
#
loop_
_entity.id
_entity.type
_entity.pdbx_description
1 polymer ?
#
loop_
_entity_poly.entity_id
_entity_poly.type
_entity_poly.pdbx_seq_one_letter_code
_entity_poly.pdbx_strand_id
1 'polypeptide(L)'
;LAWHIFYKWGAGYGLAEVGPWASQQSQFVIASLRGAAKAAGKPWGVFFAPWGPEGCTSFIPESDWSWSCPRKMLDASSWPVGPELGCSSAMQRRIFFHAYLSGARTLHEEWGAEGNLTDWDKGTLSSYGLVTRDLLDFQEANPDVGEPFTPIALVLDARIPPPDPGPWDKIVTTLYQHGPADAANAARKKTPEAEANCYGPCVIPEVFDVVPSDAAADVWTRYKEVIKIGSAEGPASAKPSAEDRVADRIIAAARELSPFGHTSHMPMQINHRAADNAWIIGLYNPWGAVRGDVYGIGSVLDSASTQQDVLHAKFAVKSARVLCAWPEESGIEVRGNDLHAAVGPGGMLIVEVRAKKL
;
A
#
# COMPACT_ATOMS: atom_id res chain seq x y z
N LEU A 1 0.46 -11.91 9.17
CA LEU A 1 -0.17 -11.97 10.52
C LEU A 1 0.80 -12.34 11.64
N ALA A 2 1.92 -13.02 11.37
CA ALA A 2 2.84 -13.51 12.41
C ALA A 2 3.79 -12.44 13.03
N TRP A 3 3.83 -11.20 12.52
CA TRP A 3 4.79 -10.17 12.95
C TRP A 3 4.84 -9.91 14.46
N HIS A 4 3.70 -10.00 15.14
CA HIS A 4 3.63 -9.81 16.59
C HIS A 4 4.49 -10.83 17.38
N ILE A 5 4.69 -12.05 16.86
CA ILE A 5 5.55 -13.08 17.48
C ILE A 5 7.00 -12.61 17.47
N PHE A 6 7.48 -12.08 16.34
CA PHE A 6 8.86 -11.61 16.22
C PHE A 6 9.13 -10.41 17.13
N TYR A 7 8.18 -9.50 17.29
CA TYR A 7 8.31 -8.41 18.26
C TYR A 7 8.38 -8.91 19.70
N LYS A 8 7.60 -9.95 20.07
CA LYS A 8 7.71 -10.60 21.39
C LYS A 8 9.08 -11.25 21.62
N TRP A 9 9.70 -11.77 20.56
CA TRP A 9 11.06 -12.31 20.60
C TRP A 9 12.16 -11.24 20.61
N GLY A 10 11.80 -9.96 20.59
CA GLY A 10 12.75 -8.85 20.72
C GLY A 10 13.20 -8.25 19.39
N ALA A 11 12.52 -8.51 18.27
CA ALA A 11 12.81 -7.84 17.01
C ALA A 11 12.74 -6.31 17.18
N GLY A 12 13.79 -5.61 16.73
CA GLY A 12 13.88 -4.15 16.81
C GLY A 12 12.94 -3.43 15.82
N TYR A 13 12.69 -4.06 14.68
CA TYR A 13 11.75 -3.64 13.64
C TYR A 13 11.31 -4.86 12.82
N GLY A 14 10.17 -4.75 12.15
CA GLY A 14 9.70 -5.73 11.16
C GLY A 14 9.61 -5.11 9.78
N LEU A 15 9.88 -5.90 8.74
CA LEU A 15 9.70 -5.52 7.35
C LEU A 15 8.59 -6.36 6.71
N ALA A 16 7.70 -5.71 5.96
CA ALA A 16 6.78 -6.40 5.07
C ALA A 16 7.46 -6.52 3.71
N GLU A 17 7.67 -7.75 3.26
CA GLU A 17 8.05 -7.99 1.87
C GLU A 17 6.86 -7.71 0.97
N VAL A 18 7.02 -6.84 -0.03
CA VAL A 18 5.95 -6.47 -0.96
C VAL A 18 6.45 -6.44 -2.40
N GLY A 19 5.62 -6.88 -3.33
CA GLY A 19 5.98 -7.11 -4.72
C GLY A 19 5.00 -8.09 -5.36
N PRO A 20 5.01 -8.24 -6.69
CA PRO A 20 4.04 -9.06 -7.42
C PRO A 20 3.84 -10.48 -6.86
N TRP A 21 4.91 -11.05 -6.31
CA TRP A 21 4.91 -12.41 -5.77
C TRP A 21 5.23 -12.51 -4.27
N ALA A 22 5.65 -11.40 -3.64
CA ALA A 22 5.91 -11.36 -2.21
C ALA A 22 4.63 -11.22 -1.39
N SER A 23 3.72 -10.34 -1.85
CA SER A 23 2.46 -10.11 -1.16
C SER A 23 1.32 -9.80 -2.13
N GLN A 24 0.25 -10.57 -2.03
CA GLN A 24 -1.04 -10.13 -2.54
C GLN A 24 -1.70 -9.22 -1.50
N GLN A 25 -2.49 -8.24 -1.97
CA GLN A 25 -3.22 -7.31 -1.11
C GLN A 25 -2.31 -6.59 -0.07
N SER A 26 -1.25 -5.92 -0.54
CA SER A 26 -0.21 -5.29 0.29
C SER A 26 -0.76 -4.35 1.37
N GLN A 27 -1.90 -3.71 1.13
CA GLN A 27 -2.60 -2.89 2.13
C GLN A 27 -2.94 -3.68 3.40
N PHE A 28 -3.44 -4.92 3.27
CA PHE A 28 -3.74 -5.78 4.41
C PHE A 28 -2.47 -6.27 5.12
N VAL A 29 -1.43 -6.59 4.35
CA VAL A 29 -0.11 -6.95 4.88
C VAL A 29 0.49 -5.80 5.69
N ILE A 30 0.44 -4.58 5.16
CA ILE A 30 0.90 -3.36 5.83
C ILE A 30 0.07 -3.06 7.07
N ALA A 31 -1.27 -3.11 6.99
CA ALA A 31 -2.14 -2.94 8.15
C ALA A 31 -1.85 -3.97 9.25
N SER A 32 -1.44 -5.18 8.85
CA SER A 32 -1.07 -6.24 9.78
C SER A 32 0.26 -6.00 10.49
N LEU A 33 1.30 -5.63 9.74
CA LEU A 33 2.60 -5.31 10.32
C LEU A 33 2.53 -4.01 11.14
N ARG A 34 1.87 -2.97 10.65
CA ARG A 34 1.70 -1.70 11.34
C ARG A 34 0.98 -1.87 12.68
N GLY A 35 -0.10 -2.65 12.73
CA GLY A 35 -0.82 -2.93 13.97
C GLY A 35 0.02 -3.72 14.99
N ALA A 36 0.78 -4.73 14.54
CA ALA A 36 1.72 -5.45 15.39
C ALA A 36 2.85 -4.54 15.92
N ALA A 37 3.39 -3.67 15.07
CA ALA A 37 4.44 -2.71 15.43
C ALA A 37 3.95 -1.67 16.45
N LYS A 38 2.73 -1.13 16.24
CA LYS A 38 2.05 -0.25 17.20
C LYS A 38 1.87 -0.92 18.55
N ALA A 39 1.40 -2.18 18.58
CA ALA A 39 1.26 -2.94 19.82
C ALA A 39 2.58 -3.16 20.57
N ALA A 40 3.68 -3.31 19.82
CA ALA A 40 5.03 -3.47 20.38
C ALA A 40 5.73 -2.14 20.73
N GLY A 41 5.17 -0.99 20.32
CA GLY A 41 5.86 0.30 20.41
C GLY A 41 7.16 0.34 19.59
N LYS A 42 7.19 -0.34 18.44
CA LYS A 42 8.38 -0.49 17.58
C LYS A 42 8.14 0.08 16.17
N PRO A 43 9.22 0.51 15.47
CA PRO A 43 9.12 0.89 14.07
C PRO A 43 8.91 -0.34 13.17
N TRP A 44 8.43 -0.10 11.96
CA TRP A 44 8.30 -1.10 10.91
C TRP A 44 8.69 -0.49 9.55
N GLY A 45 8.85 -1.31 8.53
CA GLY A 45 9.17 -0.84 7.19
C GLY A 45 8.70 -1.80 6.10
N VAL A 46 9.12 -1.50 4.88
CA VAL A 46 8.83 -2.30 3.70
C VAL A 46 10.14 -2.78 3.07
N PHE A 47 10.13 -4.01 2.57
CA PHE A 47 11.16 -4.58 1.73
C PHE A 47 10.51 -4.85 0.37
N PHE A 48 10.86 -4.05 -0.63
CA PHE A 48 10.32 -4.17 -1.98
C PHE A 48 11.08 -5.24 -2.75
N ALA A 49 10.32 -6.22 -3.23
CA ALA A 49 10.74 -7.31 -4.07
C ALA A 49 10.48 -6.95 -5.56
N PRO A 50 11.51 -6.59 -6.35
CA PRO A 50 11.38 -6.24 -7.77
C PRO A 50 11.20 -7.48 -8.67
N TRP A 51 10.67 -8.55 -8.11
CA TRP A 51 10.45 -9.83 -8.77
C TRP A 51 9.06 -9.92 -9.40
N GLY A 52 9.01 -10.39 -10.63
CA GLY A 52 7.78 -10.76 -11.32
C GLY A 52 7.17 -9.65 -12.17
N PRO A 53 6.27 -9.98 -13.10
CA PRO A 53 5.77 -11.32 -13.39
C PRO A 53 6.78 -12.23 -14.12
N GLU A 54 7.96 -11.73 -14.50
CA GLU A 54 9.02 -12.52 -15.13
C GLU A 54 10.39 -12.11 -14.57
N GLY A 55 11.01 -12.93 -13.72
CA GLY A 55 12.38 -12.66 -13.23
C GLY A 55 12.51 -11.44 -12.29
N CYS A 56 13.73 -10.90 -12.17
CA CYS A 56 14.08 -9.72 -11.37
C CYS A 56 14.65 -8.58 -12.20
N THR A 57 14.42 -7.35 -11.78
CA THR A 57 15.10 -6.19 -12.36
C THR A 57 16.57 -6.10 -11.93
N SER A 58 17.47 -6.02 -12.90
CA SER A 58 18.85 -5.57 -12.68
C SER A 58 19.40 -4.89 -13.92
N PHE A 59 19.91 -3.69 -13.78
CA PHE A 59 20.54 -2.94 -14.88
C PHE A 59 22.06 -3.04 -14.87
N ILE A 60 22.65 -3.32 -13.71
CA ILE A 60 24.09 -3.43 -13.52
C ILE A 60 24.60 -4.78 -14.04
N PRO A 61 25.81 -4.85 -14.66
CA PRO A 61 26.43 -6.10 -15.08
C PRO A 61 26.73 -7.05 -13.91
N GLU A 62 26.73 -8.36 -14.17
CA GLU A 62 26.99 -9.41 -13.16
C GLU A 62 28.28 -9.20 -12.37
N SER A 63 29.34 -8.70 -13.02
CA SER A 63 30.63 -8.45 -12.37
C SER A 63 30.57 -7.49 -11.20
N ASP A 64 29.53 -6.65 -11.16
CA ASP A 64 29.40 -5.53 -10.23
C ASP A 64 28.23 -5.74 -9.25
N TRP A 65 27.60 -6.92 -9.27
CA TRP A 65 26.50 -7.24 -8.35
C TRP A 65 26.97 -7.38 -6.91
N SER A 66 26.29 -6.68 -6.00
CA SER A 66 26.56 -6.72 -4.56
C SER A 66 26.28 -8.10 -3.95
N TRP A 67 25.32 -8.84 -4.52
CA TRP A 67 24.95 -10.19 -4.08
C TRP A 67 25.98 -11.27 -4.45
N SER A 68 26.93 -10.98 -5.35
CA SER A 68 27.92 -11.94 -5.85
C SER A 68 27.31 -13.29 -6.30
N CYS A 69 26.09 -13.26 -6.83
CA CYS A 69 25.35 -14.45 -7.24
C CYS A 69 25.57 -14.75 -8.73
N PRO A 70 25.92 -15.99 -9.12
CA PRO A 70 26.19 -16.30 -10.52
C PRO A 70 24.94 -16.18 -11.39
N ARG A 71 25.00 -15.39 -12.45
CA ARG A 71 23.90 -15.16 -13.39
C ARG A 71 23.35 -16.46 -13.96
N LYS A 72 24.24 -17.38 -14.34
CA LYS A 72 23.90 -18.70 -14.87
C LYS A 72 23.02 -19.52 -13.91
N MET A 73 23.23 -19.37 -12.59
CA MET A 73 22.41 -20.04 -11.59
C MET A 73 20.99 -19.47 -11.58
N LEU A 74 20.87 -18.14 -11.61
CA LEU A 74 19.58 -17.44 -11.63
C LEU A 74 18.78 -17.76 -12.89
N ASP A 75 19.41 -17.69 -14.07
CA ASP A 75 18.77 -18.06 -15.34
C ASP A 75 18.29 -19.51 -15.36
N ALA A 76 19.03 -20.43 -14.71
CA ALA A 76 18.62 -21.84 -14.60
C ALA A 76 17.52 -22.09 -13.55
N SER A 77 17.29 -21.15 -12.63
CA SER A 77 16.35 -21.30 -11.52
C SER A 77 14.90 -20.89 -11.84
N SER A 78 14.60 -20.56 -13.10
CA SER A 78 13.35 -19.90 -13.53
C SER A 78 13.15 -18.49 -12.98
N TRP A 79 14.18 -17.92 -12.36
CA TRP A 79 14.23 -16.56 -11.82
C TRP A 79 15.35 -15.77 -12.50
N PRO A 80 15.28 -15.56 -13.84
CA PRO A 80 16.28 -14.78 -14.54
C PRO A 80 16.28 -13.35 -14.03
N VAL A 81 17.39 -12.65 -14.20
CA VAL A 81 17.56 -11.27 -13.70
C VAL A 81 17.87 -10.34 -14.87
N GLY A 82 17.60 -9.05 -14.87
CA GLY A 82 18.00 -8.23 -16.01
C GLY A 82 17.17 -6.97 -16.20
N PRO A 83 17.57 -6.14 -17.17
CA PRO A 83 16.95 -4.83 -17.35
C PRO A 83 15.52 -4.97 -17.85
N GLU A 84 15.18 -6.00 -18.62
CA GLU A 84 13.81 -6.20 -19.13
C GLU A 84 12.94 -7.13 -18.26
N LEU A 85 13.42 -7.53 -17.07
CA LEU A 85 12.77 -8.50 -16.19
C LEU A 85 12.31 -7.85 -14.88
N GLY A 86 11.31 -8.43 -14.21
CA GLY A 86 10.68 -7.88 -13.02
C GLY A 86 9.47 -6.99 -13.34
N CYS A 87 9.06 -6.17 -12.39
CA CYS A 87 7.75 -5.49 -12.44
C CYS A 87 7.82 -4.11 -13.08
N SER A 88 6.69 -3.45 -13.27
CA SER A 88 6.69 -2.06 -13.74
C SER A 88 7.25 -1.10 -12.69
N SER A 89 7.97 -0.05 -13.11
CA SER A 89 8.35 1.05 -12.19
C SER A 89 7.12 1.79 -11.65
N ALA A 90 5.99 1.75 -12.37
CA ALA A 90 4.70 2.23 -11.89
C ALA A 90 4.28 1.52 -10.59
N MET A 91 4.47 0.19 -10.53
CA MET A 91 4.17 -0.59 -9.34
C MET A 91 5.07 -0.23 -8.16
N GLN A 92 6.39 -0.12 -8.41
CA GLN A 92 7.33 0.34 -7.39
C GLN A 92 6.91 1.71 -6.83
N ARG A 93 6.50 2.64 -7.71
CA ARG A 93 6.04 3.97 -7.29
C ARG A 93 4.83 3.89 -6.35
N ARG A 94 3.82 3.08 -6.70
CA ARG A 94 2.64 2.87 -5.82
C ARG A 94 3.07 2.32 -4.45
N ILE A 95 3.93 1.30 -4.43
CA ILE A 95 4.46 0.70 -3.19
C ILE A 95 5.18 1.72 -2.32
N PHE A 96 6.10 2.48 -2.92
CA PHE A 96 7.00 3.38 -2.21
C PHE A 96 6.23 4.51 -1.51
N PHE A 97 5.35 5.16 -2.26
CA PHE A 97 4.53 6.24 -1.73
C PHE A 97 3.48 5.74 -0.75
N HIS A 98 2.88 4.57 -1.01
CA HIS A 98 1.98 3.95 -0.04
C HIS A 98 2.70 3.63 1.27
N ALA A 99 3.85 2.96 1.23
CA ALA A 99 4.62 2.62 2.42
C ALA A 99 4.95 3.86 3.26
N TYR A 100 5.40 4.95 2.61
CA TYR A 100 5.65 6.22 3.27
C TYR A 100 4.39 6.79 3.94
N LEU A 101 3.28 6.91 3.20
CA LEU A 101 2.02 7.42 3.76
C LEU A 101 1.47 6.51 4.87
N SER A 102 1.67 5.19 4.79
CA SER A 102 1.26 4.25 5.82
C SER A 102 2.09 4.34 7.11
N GLY A 103 3.17 5.14 7.13
CA GLY A 103 4.03 5.38 8.30
C GLY A 103 5.23 4.42 8.41
N ALA A 104 5.70 3.85 7.30
CA ALA A 104 6.91 3.06 7.27
C ALA A 104 8.12 3.91 7.69
N ARG A 105 8.94 3.38 8.60
CA ARG A 105 10.17 4.03 9.06
C ARG A 105 11.33 3.86 8.07
N THR A 106 11.32 2.76 7.34
CA THR A 106 12.36 2.41 6.37
C THR A 106 11.73 1.71 5.17
N LEU A 107 12.35 1.92 4.02
CA LEU A 107 12.06 1.21 2.79
C LEU A 107 13.37 0.64 2.27
N HIS A 108 13.35 -0.65 1.96
CA HIS A 108 14.48 -1.36 1.37
C HIS A 108 14.07 -1.85 -0.01
N GLU A 109 14.99 -1.73 -0.96
CA GLU A 109 14.88 -2.33 -2.29
C GLU A 109 15.73 -3.60 -2.25
N GLU A 110 15.15 -4.77 -2.55
CA GLU A 110 15.83 -6.06 -2.41
C GLU A 110 17.09 -6.17 -3.26
N TRP A 111 17.02 -5.71 -4.51
CA TRP A 111 18.14 -5.69 -5.45
C TRP A 111 18.98 -4.41 -5.35
N GLY A 112 18.71 -3.56 -4.36
CA GLY A 112 19.49 -2.39 -4.04
C GLY A 112 19.81 -1.51 -5.24
N ALA A 113 21.10 -1.25 -5.43
CA ALA A 113 21.56 -0.34 -6.47
C ALA A 113 21.52 -0.98 -7.87
N GLU A 114 21.46 -2.31 -7.96
CA GLU A 114 21.31 -3.06 -9.20
C GLU A 114 19.95 -2.78 -9.86
N GLY A 115 18.91 -2.53 -9.05
CA GLY A 115 17.62 -2.05 -9.52
C GLY A 115 17.61 -0.54 -9.80
N ASN A 116 18.29 0.26 -8.98
CA ASN A 116 18.19 1.73 -9.01
C ASN A 116 19.12 2.45 -9.98
N LEU A 117 20.23 1.84 -10.40
CA LEU A 117 21.26 2.47 -11.22
C LEU A 117 21.46 1.73 -12.54
N THR A 118 21.62 2.46 -13.63
CA THR A 118 22.05 1.91 -14.93
C THR A 118 23.57 1.93 -15.10
N ASP A 119 24.25 2.79 -14.34
CA ASP A 119 25.71 2.89 -14.31
C ASP A 119 26.12 3.28 -12.88
N TRP A 120 26.82 2.35 -12.22
CA TRP A 120 27.24 2.48 -10.83
C TRP A 120 28.22 3.64 -10.63
N ASP A 121 29.27 3.69 -11.45
CA ASP A 121 30.36 4.66 -11.32
C ASP A 121 29.89 6.10 -11.60
N LYS A 122 28.93 6.24 -12.52
CA LYS A 122 28.36 7.55 -12.86
C LYS A 122 27.17 7.94 -11.98
N GLY A 123 26.64 7.03 -11.16
CA GLY A 123 25.41 7.24 -10.40
C GLY A 123 24.20 7.53 -11.29
N THR A 124 24.14 6.94 -12.49
CA THR A 124 23.03 7.19 -13.43
C THR A 124 21.81 6.38 -13.00
N LEU A 125 20.69 7.07 -12.73
CA LEU A 125 19.47 6.43 -12.27
C LEU A 125 18.80 5.60 -13.39
N SER A 126 18.27 4.44 -13.02
CA SER A 126 17.31 3.69 -13.82
C SER A 126 15.90 4.25 -13.67
N SER A 127 14.92 3.70 -14.40
CA SER A 127 13.51 4.01 -14.17
C SER A 127 13.03 3.76 -12.73
N TYR A 128 13.65 2.81 -12.02
CA TYR A 128 13.38 2.55 -10.59
C TYR A 128 14.09 3.58 -9.70
N GLY A 129 15.34 3.94 -10.05
CA GLY A 129 16.06 5.03 -9.39
C GLY A 129 15.33 6.37 -9.47
N LEU A 130 14.68 6.65 -10.60
CA LEU A 130 13.83 7.83 -10.76
C LEU A 130 12.63 7.81 -9.80
N VAL A 131 12.00 6.65 -9.58
CA VAL A 131 10.92 6.52 -8.58
C VAL A 131 11.44 6.77 -7.17
N THR A 132 12.62 6.25 -6.83
CA THR A 132 13.27 6.52 -5.55
C THR A 132 13.54 8.01 -5.37
N ARG A 133 14.06 8.69 -6.40
CA ARG A 133 14.26 10.14 -6.37
C ARG A 133 12.94 10.89 -6.22
N ASP A 134 11.89 10.52 -6.96
CA ASP A 134 10.57 11.15 -6.87
C ASP A 134 10.02 11.07 -5.43
N LEU A 135 10.22 9.94 -4.73
CA LEU A 135 9.84 9.80 -3.33
C LEU A 135 10.64 10.75 -2.42
N LEU A 136 11.95 10.84 -2.62
CA LEU A 136 12.81 11.73 -1.83
C LEU A 136 12.41 13.21 -2.04
N ASP A 137 12.20 13.62 -3.29
CA ASP A 137 11.73 14.96 -3.64
C ASP A 137 10.35 15.25 -3.00
N PHE A 138 9.45 14.27 -3.00
CA PHE A 138 8.15 14.37 -2.34
C PHE A 138 8.27 14.53 -0.82
N GLN A 139 9.16 13.78 -0.18
CA GLN A 139 9.41 13.84 1.26
C GLN A 139 10.02 15.19 1.66
N GLU A 140 10.95 15.72 0.86
CA GLU A 140 11.54 17.04 1.08
C GLU A 140 10.49 18.15 0.92
N ALA A 141 9.63 18.07 -0.10
CA ALA A 141 8.57 19.04 -0.33
C ALA A 141 7.40 18.92 0.68
N ASN A 142 7.19 17.73 1.26
CA ASN A 142 6.08 17.43 2.17
C ASN A 142 6.59 16.66 3.40
N PRO A 143 7.36 17.31 4.29
CA PRO A 143 8.03 16.66 5.41
C PRO A 143 7.08 16.16 6.50
N ASP A 144 5.83 16.65 6.51
CA ASP A 144 4.78 16.21 7.42
C ASP A 144 3.52 15.85 6.62
N VAL A 145 3.27 14.55 6.44
CA VAL A 145 2.07 14.00 5.80
C VAL A 145 1.01 13.57 6.82
N GLY A 146 1.17 13.93 8.09
CA GLY A 146 0.33 13.46 9.18
C GLY A 146 0.47 11.96 9.47
N GLU A 147 -0.39 11.48 10.37
CA GLU A 147 -0.39 10.09 10.81
C GLU A 147 -1.42 9.26 10.04
N PRO A 148 -1.14 7.97 9.75
CA PRO A 148 -2.13 7.05 9.19
C PRO A 148 -3.41 7.03 10.01
N PHE A 149 -4.55 7.32 9.36
CA PHE A 149 -5.85 7.38 10.02
C PHE A 149 -6.50 5.99 10.06
N THR A 150 -6.19 5.23 11.12
CA THR A 150 -6.67 3.85 11.31
C THR A 150 -7.55 3.71 12.55
N PRO A 151 -8.81 4.22 12.52
CA PRO A 151 -9.70 4.21 13.69
C PRO A 151 -10.23 2.82 14.07
N ILE A 152 -10.01 1.78 13.26
CA ILE A 152 -10.53 0.43 13.48
C ILE A 152 -9.39 -0.52 13.85
N ALA A 153 -9.56 -1.32 14.90
CA ALA A 153 -8.68 -2.45 15.20
C ALA A 153 -9.39 -3.77 14.91
N LEU A 154 -8.74 -4.62 14.12
CA LEU A 154 -9.11 -6.03 13.95
C LEU A 154 -8.27 -6.86 14.90
N VAL A 155 -8.90 -7.55 15.85
CA VAL A 155 -8.19 -8.28 16.90
C VAL A 155 -7.70 -9.61 16.36
N LEU A 156 -6.39 -9.82 16.43
CA LEU A 156 -5.70 -11.07 16.13
C LEU A 156 -5.51 -11.88 17.40
N ASP A 157 -5.92 -13.16 17.41
CA ASP A 157 -5.62 -14.04 18.53
C ASP A 157 -4.11 -14.31 18.60
N ALA A 158 -3.44 -13.65 19.55
CA ALA A 158 -2.01 -13.74 19.75
C ALA A 158 -1.59 -14.91 20.67
N ARG A 159 -2.55 -15.72 21.15
CA ARG A 159 -2.30 -16.87 22.04
C ARG A 159 -1.90 -18.12 21.28
N ILE A 160 -2.31 -18.24 20.01
CA ILE A 160 -2.09 -19.41 19.17
C ILE A 160 -1.08 -19.04 18.07
N PRO A 161 0.20 -19.42 18.21
CA PRO A 161 1.18 -19.31 17.13
C PRO A 161 1.30 -20.63 16.33
N PRO A 162 1.29 -20.61 14.99
CA PRO A 162 0.96 -19.46 14.14
C PRO A 162 -0.54 -19.13 14.20
N PRO A 163 -0.95 -17.87 13.94
CA PRO A 163 -2.36 -17.52 13.90
C PRO A 163 -3.13 -18.33 12.86
N ASP A 164 -4.37 -18.69 13.17
CA ASP A 164 -5.28 -19.37 12.24
C ASP A 164 -5.62 -18.43 11.07
N PRO A 165 -5.26 -18.78 9.81
CA PRO A 165 -5.54 -17.94 8.65
C PRO A 165 -7.02 -17.97 8.22
N GLY A 166 -7.78 -19.01 8.57
CA GLY A 166 -9.13 -19.25 8.01
C GLY A 166 -10.10 -18.07 8.15
N PRO A 167 -10.26 -17.48 9.36
CA PRO A 167 -11.11 -16.29 9.55
C PRO A 167 -10.66 -15.07 8.73
N TRP A 168 -9.35 -14.95 8.45
CA TRP A 168 -8.77 -13.81 7.74
C TRP A 168 -8.93 -13.94 6.23
N ASP A 169 -8.78 -15.13 5.67
CA ASP A 169 -8.93 -15.37 4.22
C ASP A 169 -10.31 -14.92 3.73
N LYS A 170 -11.37 -15.19 4.52
CA LYS A 170 -12.72 -14.74 4.21
C LYS A 170 -12.85 -13.21 4.25
N ILE A 171 -12.20 -12.55 5.21
CA ILE A 171 -12.18 -11.08 5.31
C ILE A 171 -11.47 -10.50 4.09
N VAL A 172 -10.26 -10.96 3.79
CA VAL A 172 -9.48 -10.49 2.64
C VAL A 172 -10.27 -10.68 1.34
N THR A 173 -10.84 -11.87 1.11
CA THR A 173 -11.66 -12.14 -0.08
C THR A 173 -12.89 -11.23 -0.18
N THR A 174 -13.48 -10.83 0.96
CA THR A 174 -14.65 -9.95 0.97
C THR A 174 -14.27 -8.48 0.75
N LEU A 175 -13.12 -8.05 1.29
CA LEU A 175 -12.66 -6.67 1.18
C LEU A 175 -12.03 -6.38 -0.19
N TYR A 176 -11.29 -7.32 -0.77
CA TYR A 176 -10.57 -7.12 -2.02
C TYR A 176 -11.38 -7.63 -3.22
N GLN A 177 -12.39 -6.85 -3.62
CA GLN A 177 -13.29 -7.18 -4.71
C GLN A 177 -13.24 -6.13 -5.82
N HIS A 178 -13.31 -6.58 -7.07
CA HIS A 178 -13.40 -5.69 -8.22
C HIS A 178 -14.72 -4.93 -8.24
N GLY A 179 -14.66 -3.61 -8.41
CA GLY A 179 -15.79 -2.82 -8.84
C GLY A 179 -16.04 -2.97 -10.36
N PRO A 180 -17.07 -2.33 -10.91
CA PRO A 180 -17.35 -2.37 -12.35
C PRO A 180 -16.17 -1.87 -13.22
N ALA A 181 -15.50 -0.80 -12.79
CA ALA A 181 -14.33 -0.25 -13.50
C ALA A 181 -13.13 -1.21 -13.45
N ASP A 182 -12.90 -1.87 -12.32
CA ASP A 182 -11.84 -2.87 -12.17
C ASP A 182 -12.09 -4.09 -13.04
N ALA A 183 -13.34 -4.58 -13.08
CA ALA A 183 -13.73 -5.69 -13.94
C ALA A 183 -13.51 -5.37 -15.43
N ALA A 184 -13.85 -4.15 -15.85
CA ALA A 184 -13.59 -3.67 -17.21
C ALA A 184 -12.09 -3.62 -17.51
N ASN A 185 -11.26 -3.13 -16.59
CA ASN A 185 -9.81 -3.07 -16.76
C ASN A 185 -9.15 -4.45 -16.76
N ALA A 186 -9.54 -5.34 -15.85
CA ALA A 186 -9.06 -6.71 -15.80
C ALA A 186 -9.33 -7.46 -17.12
N ALA A 187 -10.50 -7.23 -17.73
CA ALA A 187 -10.86 -7.82 -19.02
C ALA A 187 -9.96 -7.39 -20.19
N ARG A 188 -9.28 -6.23 -20.09
CA ARG A 188 -8.35 -5.73 -21.12
C ARG A 188 -7.05 -6.54 -21.19
N LYS A 189 -6.67 -7.21 -20.08
CA LYS A 189 -5.41 -7.97 -19.96
C LYS A 189 -4.17 -7.13 -20.31
N LYS A 190 -4.19 -5.86 -19.93
CA LYS A 190 -3.11 -4.87 -20.16
C LYS A 190 -2.26 -4.60 -18.92
N THR A 191 -2.48 -5.35 -17.85
CA THR A 191 -1.69 -5.31 -16.62
C THR A 191 -1.46 -6.74 -16.18
N PRO A 192 -0.24 -7.10 -15.74
CA PRO A 192 -0.01 -8.41 -15.15
C PRO A 192 -0.86 -8.54 -13.88
N GLU A 193 -1.59 -9.65 -13.77
CA GLU A 193 -2.49 -9.90 -12.64
C GLU A 193 -1.75 -9.84 -11.29
N ALA A 194 -0.51 -10.33 -11.25
CA ALA A 194 0.34 -10.25 -10.06
C ALA A 194 0.63 -8.79 -9.62
N GLU A 195 0.85 -7.87 -10.55
CA GLU A 195 1.06 -6.45 -10.21
C GLU A 195 -0.24 -5.78 -9.73
N ALA A 196 -1.35 -6.08 -10.40
CA ALA A 196 -2.66 -5.55 -10.01
C ALA A 196 -3.06 -6.04 -8.62
N ASN A 197 -2.86 -7.34 -8.32
CA ASN A 197 -3.22 -7.96 -7.05
C ASN A 197 -2.33 -7.52 -5.88
N CYS A 198 -1.11 -7.06 -6.14
CA CYS A 198 -0.24 -6.51 -5.09
C CYS A 198 -0.89 -5.30 -4.42
N TYR A 199 -1.56 -4.44 -5.19
CA TYR A 199 -2.39 -3.32 -4.71
C TYR A 199 -3.82 -3.45 -5.24
N GLY A 200 -4.43 -4.61 -4.96
CA GLY A 200 -5.73 -4.96 -5.51
C GLY A 200 -6.84 -4.00 -5.09
N PRO A 201 -7.90 -3.85 -5.91
CA PRO A 201 -9.08 -3.08 -5.57
C PRO A 201 -9.66 -3.50 -4.21
N CYS A 202 -10.08 -2.51 -3.40
CA CYS A 202 -10.61 -2.72 -2.06
C CYS A 202 -11.92 -1.94 -1.88
N VAL A 203 -12.93 -2.59 -1.31
CA VAL A 203 -14.27 -2.01 -1.07
C VAL A 203 -14.29 -0.96 0.05
N ILE A 204 -13.18 -0.79 0.76
CA ILE A 204 -12.98 0.21 1.82
C ILE A 204 -11.61 0.88 1.69
N PRO A 205 -11.47 2.13 2.16
CA PRO A 205 -10.16 2.74 2.39
C PRO A 205 -9.35 1.98 3.45
N GLU A 206 -8.04 2.20 3.47
CA GLU A 206 -7.15 1.66 4.50
C GLU A 206 -7.32 2.42 5.82
N VAL A 207 -8.33 2.01 6.61
CA VAL A 207 -8.73 2.66 7.88
C VAL A 207 -8.65 1.72 9.09
N PHE A 208 -7.91 0.62 8.96
CA PHE A 208 -7.76 -0.35 10.05
C PHE A 208 -6.30 -0.79 10.27
N ASP A 209 -6.07 -1.36 11.45
CA ASP A 209 -4.88 -2.13 11.81
C ASP A 209 -5.29 -3.54 12.26
N VAL A 210 -4.40 -4.52 12.09
CA VAL A 210 -4.54 -5.82 12.78
C VAL A 210 -3.69 -5.81 14.06
N VAL A 211 -4.36 -5.90 15.21
CA VAL A 211 -3.73 -5.70 16.52
C VAL A 211 -3.78 -7.01 17.32
N PRO A 212 -2.64 -7.50 17.84
CA PRO A 212 -2.62 -8.72 18.65
C PRO A 212 -3.43 -8.55 19.94
N SER A 213 -4.14 -9.60 20.34
CA SER A 213 -5.09 -9.61 21.47
C SER A 213 -4.44 -9.28 22.83
N ASP A 214 -3.14 -9.48 22.95
CA ASP A 214 -2.36 -9.19 24.15
C ASP A 214 -1.64 -7.83 24.11
N ALA A 215 -2.00 -6.95 23.18
CA ALA A 215 -1.57 -5.57 23.20
C ALA A 215 -1.98 -4.87 24.51
N ALA A 216 -1.12 -3.97 25.00
CA ALA A 216 -1.35 -3.22 26.23
C ALA A 216 -2.63 -2.36 26.17
N ALA A 217 -3.22 -2.08 27.33
CA ALA A 217 -4.52 -1.40 27.45
C ALA A 217 -4.56 -0.03 26.73
N ASP A 218 -3.45 0.71 26.75
CA ASP A 218 -3.27 2.02 26.12
C ASP A 218 -3.21 1.97 24.59
N VAL A 219 -2.83 0.83 24.00
CA VAL A 219 -2.87 0.65 22.54
C VAL A 219 -4.32 0.73 22.05
N TRP A 220 -5.25 0.13 22.80
CA TRP A 220 -6.66 0.06 22.41
C TRP A 220 -7.37 1.42 22.46
N THR A 221 -6.88 2.38 23.26
CA THR A 221 -7.50 3.72 23.35
C THR A 221 -7.31 4.56 22.08
N ARG A 222 -6.48 4.10 21.15
CA ARG A 222 -6.26 4.74 19.84
C ARG A 222 -7.36 4.43 18.82
N TYR A 223 -8.14 3.38 19.06
CA TYR A 223 -9.15 2.89 18.13
C TYR A 223 -10.56 3.27 18.59
N LYS A 224 -11.38 3.71 17.65
CA LYS A 224 -12.80 4.02 17.86
C LYS A 224 -13.67 2.78 17.82
N GLU A 225 -13.28 1.79 17.02
CA GLU A 225 -13.97 0.51 16.90
C GLU A 225 -12.97 -0.64 17.02
N VAL A 226 -13.33 -1.65 17.83
CA VAL A 226 -12.52 -2.86 18.01
C VAL A 226 -13.38 -4.09 17.67
N ILE A 227 -12.93 -4.88 16.70
CA ILE A 227 -13.66 -6.01 16.11
C ILE A 227 -12.88 -7.29 16.35
N LYS A 228 -13.50 -8.25 17.05
CA LYS A 228 -12.90 -9.58 17.26
C LYS A 228 -13.00 -10.41 15.99
N ILE A 229 -11.91 -11.11 15.66
CA ILE A 229 -11.84 -12.01 14.51
C ILE A 229 -11.69 -13.45 15.02
N GLY A 230 -12.55 -14.35 14.55
CA GLY A 230 -12.60 -15.74 15.01
C GLY A 230 -12.78 -15.84 16.53
N SER A 231 -11.99 -16.73 17.15
CA SER A 231 -12.01 -17.01 18.59
C SER A 231 -11.17 -16.04 19.44
N ALA A 232 -10.66 -14.95 18.85
CA ALA A 232 -9.79 -14.02 19.55
C ALA A 232 -10.45 -13.46 20.81
N GLU A 233 -9.77 -13.61 21.95
CA GLU A 233 -10.02 -12.75 23.10
C GLU A 233 -9.60 -11.31 22.73
N GLY A 234 -10.25 -10.32 23.33
CA GLY A 234 -9.98 -8.92 23.05
C GLY A 234 -10.38 -8.07 24.25
N PRO A 235 -10.04 -6.77 24.23
CA PRO A 235 -10.38 -5.87 25.31
C PRO A 235 -11.89 -5.84 25.55
N ALA A 236 -12.33 -5.42 26.74
CA ALA A 236 -13.75 -5.35 27.08
C ALA A 236 -14.58 -4.48 26.11
N SER A 237 -13.93 -3.53 25.42
CA SER A 237 -14.53 -2.67 24.38
C SER A 237 -14.77 -3.39 23.05
N ALA A 238 -14.17 -4.57 22.83
CA ALA A 238 -14.26 -5.29 21.58
C ALA A 238 -15.62 -5.95 21.43
N LYS A 239 -16.45 -5.45 20.51
CA LYS A 239 -17.79 -6.02 20.32
C LYS A 239 -17.67 -7.37 19.60
N PRO A 240 -18.46 -8.39 19.97
CA PRO A 240 -18.50 -9.66 19.25
C PRO A 240 -19.12 -9.47 17.87
N SER A 241 -18.72 -10.28 16.90
CA SER A 241 -19.44 -10.41 15.63
C SER A 241 -19.52 -11.90 15.31
N ALA A 242 -20.67 -12.33 14.77
CA ALA A 242 -20.77 -13.69 14.25
C ALA A 242 -19.78 -13.83 13.10
N GLU A 243 -19.07 -14.96 13.02
CA GLU A 243 -18.00 -15.19 12.03
C GLU A 243 -18.46 -14.95 10.59
N ASP A 244 -19.74 -15.17 10.29
CA ASP A 244 -20.34 -14.95 8.98
C ASP A 244 -20.56 -13.48 8.62
N ARG A 245 -20.57 -12.56 9.60
CA ARG A 245 -20.85 -11.12 9.42
C ARG A 245 -19.68 -10.20 9.78
N VAL A 246 -18.50 -10.75 10.06
CA VAL A 246 -17.33 -9.95 10.44
C VAL A 246 -16.96 -8.94 9.33
N ALA A 247 -16.90 -9.38 8.07
CA ALA A 247 -16.56 -8.50 6.95
C ALA A 247 -17.58 -7.37 6.77
N ASP A 248 -18.89 -7.65 6.84
CA ASP A 248 -19.94 -6.64 6.75
C ASP A 248 -19.80 -5.59 7.86
N ARG A 249 -19.44 -6.02 9.08
CA ARG A 249 -19.19 -5.09 10.19
C ARG A 249 -17.95 -4.23 9.94
N ILE A 250 -16.88 -4.79 9.38
CA ILE A 250 -15.68 -4.01 9.01
C ILE A 250 -16.07 -2.95 7.98
N ILE A 251 -16.82 -3.32 6.94
CA ILE A 251 -17.29 -2.41 5.90
C ILE A 251 -18.18 -1.31 6.49
N ALA A 252 -19.13 -1.67 7.37
CA ALA A 252 -20.00 -0.70 8.04
C ALA A 252 -19.20 0.27 8.90
N ALA A 253 -18.25 -0.22 9.70
CA ALA A 253 -17.39 0.62 10.53
C ALA A 253 -16.50 1.55 9.70
N ALA A 254 -15.92 1.05 8.59
CA ALA A 254 -15.13 1.88 7.68
C ALA A 254 -15.99 2.97 7.04
N ARG A 255 -17.21 2.64 6.60
CA ARG A 255 -18.18 3.61 6.06
C ARG A 255 -18.63 4.63 7.09
N GLU A 256 -18.70 4.28 8.37
CA GLU A 256 -19.06 5.21 9.44
C GLU A 256 -17.88 6.13 9.81
N LEU A 257 -16.70 5.55 10.02
CA LEU A 257 -15.56 6.22 10.64
C LEU A 257 -14.61 6.89 9.65
N SER A 258 -14.58 6.47 8.38
CA SER A 258 -13.78 7.12 7.36
C SER A 258 -14.25 8.57 7.17
N PRO A 259 -13.35 9.55 7.05
CA PRO A 259 -13.69 10.95 6.77
C PRO A 259 -14.21 11.15 5.34
N PHE A 260 -14.01 10.17 4.45
CA PHE A 260 -14.46 10.17 3.06
C PHE A 260 -15.26 8.90 2.75
N GLY A 261 -16.39 9.07 2.06
CA GLY A 261 -16.94 8.00 1.21
C GLY A 261 -16.29 8.05 -0.17
N HIS A 262 -16.29 6.95 -0.91
CA HIS A 262 -15.82 6.92 -2.29
C HIS A 262 -16.66 5.96 -3.14
N THR A 263 -16.64 6.17 -4.46
CA THR A 263 -17.52 5.49 -5.43
C THR A 263 -16.85 4.33 -6.14
N SER A 264 -15.52 4.31 -6.17
CA SER A 264 -14.71 3.26 -6.76
C SER A 264 -14.21 2.28 -5.69
N HIS A 265 -13.55 1.21 -6.13
CA HIS A 265 -12.77 0.33 -5.24
C HIS A 265 -11.26 0.59 -5.38
N MET A 266 -10.87 1.77 -5.87
CA MET A 266 -9.46 2.12 -5.98
C MET A 266 -8.82 2.11 -4.59
N PRO A 267 -7.67 1.44 -4.42
CA PRO A 267 -6.90 1.49 -3.17
C PRO A 267 -6.72 2.92 -2.70
N MET A 268 -7.08 3.16 -1.44
CA MET A 268 -7.07 4.49 -0.82
C MET A 268 -6.40 4.46 0.55
N GLN A 269 -5.34 5.25 0.72
CA GLN A 269 -4.66 5.51 2.00
C GLN A 269 -5.08 6.87 2.54
N ILE A 270 -5.28 6.99 3.85
CA ILE A 270 -5.72 8.23 4.50
C ILE A 270 -4.81 8.54 5.67
N ASN A 271 -4.28 9.76 5.70
CA ASN A 271 -3.59 10.32 6.86
C ASN A 271 -4.32 11.57 7.38
N HIS A 272 -4.14 11.85 8.67
CA HIS A 272 -4.63 13.07 9.31
C HIS A 272 -3.47 13.83 9.93
N ARG A 273 -3.35 15.11 9.57
CA ARG A 273 -2.39 16.04 10.17
C ARG A 273 -3.14 16.97 11.13
N ALA A 274 -3.02 16.68 12.42
CA ALA A 274 -3.76 17.38 13.47
C ALA A 274 -3.40 18.88 13.56
N ALA A 275 -2.15 19.25 13.25
CA ALA A 275 -1.64 20.61 13.40
C ALA A 275 -2.44 21.66 12.62
N ASP A 276 -2.92 21.32 11.42
CA ASP A 276 -3.69 22.21 10.55
C ASP A 276 -5.04 21.62 10.10
N ASN A 277 -5.43 20.48 10.70
CA ASN A 277 -6.64 19.72 10.37
C ASN A 277 -6.74 19.39 8.88
N ALA A 278 -5.61 19.00 8.29
CA ALA A 278 -5.52 18.52 6.91
C ALA A 278 -5.65 17.00 6.85
N TRP A 279 -6.27 16.53 5.79
CA TRP A 279 -6.34 15.12 5.41
C TRP A 279 -5.46 14.90 4.19
N ILE A 280 -4.59 13.92 4.24
CA ILE A 280 -3.75 13.54 3.10
C ILE A 280 -4.31 12.22 2.57
N ILE A 281 -4.67 12.20 1.29
CA ILE A 281 -5.31 11.07 0.63
C ILE A 281 -4.37 10.58 -0.46
N GLY A 282 -4.02 9.29 -0.45
CA GLY A 282 -3.37 8.61 -1.56
C GLY A 282 -4.36 7.69 -2.26
N LEU A 283 -4.52 7.85 -3.58
CA LEU A 283 -5.27 6.96 -4.46
C LEU A 283 -4.30 6.26 -5.40
N TYR A 284 -4.48 4.96 -5.63
CA TYR A 284 -3.55 4.16 -6.43
C TYR A 284 -4.30 3.36 -7.49
N ASN A 285 -4.01 3.57 -8.77
CA ASN A 285 -4.64 2.80 -9.83
C ASN A 285 -3.81 1.53 -10.12
N PRO A 286 -4.31 0.32 -9.80
CA PRO A 286 -3.57 -0.91 -10.07
C PRO A 286 -3.51 -1.28 -11.55
N TRP A 287 -4.31 -0.65 -12.41
CA TRP A 287 -4.48 -1.06 -13.81
C TRP A 287 -3.78 -0.14 -14.80
N GLY A 288 -3.44 -0.67 -15.97
CA GLY A 288 -2.97 0.09 -17.13
C GLY A 288 -1.46 0.26 -17.23
N ALA A 289 -0.66 -0.30 -16.34
CA ALA A 289 0.80 -0.29 -16.47
C ALA A 289 1.35 -1.70 -16.67
N VAL A 290 2.34 -1.80 -17.54
CA VAL A 290 3.23 -2.96 -17.69
C VAL A 290 4.66 -2.47 -17.71
N ARG A 291 5.62 -3.39 -17.54
CA ARG A 291 7.02 -3.09 -17.78
C ARG A 291 7.22 -2.52 -19.20
N GLY A 292 7.95 -1.42 -19.30
CA GLY A 292 8.23 -0.71 -20.54
C GLY A 292 9.72 -0.63 -20.86
N ASP A 293 10.11 0.30 -21.73
CA ASP A 293 11.53 0.63 -21.95
C ASP A 293 12.13 1.17 -20.66
N VAL A 294 12.86 0.29 -19.98
CA VAL A 294 13.37 0.54 -18.64
C VAL A 294 14.54 1.52 -18.59
N TYR A 295 15.16 1.78 -19.74
CA TYR A 295 16.21 2.79 -19.94
C TYR A 295 15.64 4.16 -20.35
N GLY A 296 14.34 4.22 -20.69
CA GLY A 296 13.64 5.43 -21.10
C GLY A 296 12.37 5.71 -20.28
N ILE A 297 11.21 5.30 -20.79
CA ILE A 297 9.87 5.66 -20.28
C ILE A 297 9.54 4.96 -18.95
N GLY A 298 10.26 3.87 -18.64
CA GLY A 298 10.07 3.04 -17.44
C GLY A 298 8.92 2.06 -17.59
N SER A 299 7.68 2.56 -17.61
CA SER A 299 6.47 1.74 -17.74
C SER A 299 5.71 2.09 -19.01
N VAL A 300 5.18 1.09 -19.71
CA VAL A 300 4.23 1.32 -20.82
C VAL A 300 2.83 1.45 -20.24
N LEU A 301 2.14 2.51 -20.63
CA LEU A 301 0.86 2.94 -20.08
C LEU A 301 -0.28 2.75 -21.08
N ASP A 302 -1.38 2.15 -20.64
CA ASP A 302 -2.65 2.06 -21.34
C ASP A 302 -3.59 3.17 -20.88
N SER A 303 -3.61 4.31 -21.58
CA SER A 303 -4.39 5.49 -21.19
C SER A 303 -5.89 5.23 -21.00
N ALA A 304 -6.42 4.19 -21.65
CA ALA A 304 -7.81 3.75 -21.49
C ALA A 304 -8.08 3.02 -20.16
N SER A 305 -7.06 2.78 -19.34
CA SER A 305 -7.18 2.23 -17.99
C SER A 305 -7.19 3.30 -16.89
N THR A 306 -7.31 4.58 -17.26
CA THR A 306 -7.57 5.66 -16.30
C THR A 306 -8.82 5.35 -15.48
N GLN A 307 -8.70 5.43 -14.15
CA GLN A 307 -9.81 5.25 -13.25
C GLN A 307 -10.35 6.59 -12.75
N GLN A 308 -11.63 6.58 -12.40
CA GLN A 308 -12.35 7.74 -11.86
C GLN A 308 -12.88 7.38 -10.47
N ASP A 309 -12.81 8.33 -9.55
CA ASP A 309 -13.45 8.24 -8.25
C ASP A 309 -14.06 9.58 -7.83
N VAL A 310 -15.11 9.53 -7.01
CA VAL A 310 -15.71 10.68 -6.36
C VAL A 310 -15.60 10.47 -4.86
N LEU A 311 -14.74 11.27 -4.21
CA LEU A 311 -14.58 11.24 -2.78
C LEU A 311 -15.56 12.23 -2.14
N HIS A 312 -16.48 11.70 -1.34
CA HIS A 312 -17.48 12.47 -0.60
C HIS A 312 -16.96 12.80 0.80
N ALA A 313 -16.49 14.03 1.01
CA ALA A 313 -16.03 14.47 2.33
C ALA A 313 -17.21 14.60 3.31
N LYS A 314 -17.08 14.02 4.51
CA LYS A 314 -18.09 14.17 5.58
C LYS A 314 -18.00 15.48 6.35
N PHE A 315 -17.17 16.40 5.87
CA PHE A 315 -16.93 17.70 6.43
C PHE A 315 -16.91 18.73 5.30
N ALA A 316 -17.07 20.01 5.65
CA ALA A 316 -17.02 21.07 4.65
C ALA A 316 -15.58 21.25 4.13
N VAL A 317 -15.37 21.05 2.83
CA VAL A 317 -14.06 21.19 2.20
C VAL A 317 -13.71 22.68 2.10
N LYS A 318 -12.53 23.07 2.62
CA LYS A 318 -11.98 24.41 2.49
C LYS A 318 -11.15 24.54 1.21
N SER A 319 -10.29 23.55 0.96
CA SER A 319 -9.40 23.51 -0.20
C SER A 319 -8.91 22.09 -0.42
N ALA A 320 -8.59 21.75 -1.67
CA ALA A 320 -7.82 20.56 -2.01
C ALA A 320 -6.60 20.98 -2.83
N ARG A 321 -5.43 20.39 -2.56
CA ARG A 321 -4.17 20.65 -3.24
C ARG A 321 -3.52 19.32 -3.62
N VAL A 322 -3.21 19.15 -4.89
CA VAL A 322 -2.40 18.01 -5.35
C VAL A 322 -1.00 18.15 -4.78
N LEU A 323 -0.55 17.14 -4.04
CA LEU A 323 0.83 17.03 -3.55
C LEU A 323 1.71 16.24 -4.52
N CYS A 324 1.13 15.22 -5.14
CA CYS A 324 1.77 14.42 -6.17
C CYS A 324 0.70 13.83 -7.10
N ALA A 325 0.95 13.83 -8.40
CA ALA A 325 0.09 13.19 -9.38
C ALA A 325 0.97 12.55 -10.45
N TRP A 326 0.72 11.27 -10.72
CA TRP A 326 1.38 10.54 -11.79
C TRP A 326 0.45 9.44 -12.33
N PRO A 327 0.41 9.15 -13.64
CA PRO A 327 1.01 9.93 -14.74
C PRO A 327 0.33 11.30 -14.95
N GLU A 328 0.66 12.01 -16.03
CA GLU A 328 0.24 13.41 -16.29
C GLU A 328 -1.29 13.61 -16.28
N GLU A 329 -2.05 12.58 -16.67
CA GLU A 329 -3.52 12.57 -16.66
C GLU A 329 -4.14 12.42 -15.26
N SER A 330 -3.34 12.15 -14.22
CA SER A 330 -3.82 12.08 -12.85
C SER A 330 -4.11 13.47 -12.29
N GLY A 331 -5.26 13.65 -11.65
CA GLY A 331 -5.65 14.95 -11.10
C GLY A 331 -6.93 14.92 -10.29
N ILE A 332 -7.26 16.07 -9.71
CA ILE A 332 -8.47 16.21 -8.90
C ILE A 332 -9.19 17.52 -9.19
N GLU A 333 -10.51 17.46 -9.26
CA GLU A 333 -11.40 18.61 -9.37
C GLU A 333 -12.32 18.68 -8.14
N VAL A 334 -12.41 19.86 -7.52
CA VAL A 334 -13.27 20.08 -6.35
C VAL A 334 -14.63 20.61 -6.79
N ARG A 335 -15.71 19.92 -6.44
CA ARG A 335 -17.09 20.33 -6.71
C ARG A 335 -17.90 20.34 -5.42
N GLY A 336 -17.96 21.49 -4.75
CA GLY A 336 -18.60 21.59 -3.44
C GLY A 336 -17.80 20.85 -2.38
N ASN A 337 -18.40 19.78 -1.80
CA ASN A 337 -17.71 18.87 -0.86
C ASN A 337 -17.19 17.59 -1.53
N ASP A 338 -17.45 17.42 -2.83
CA ASP A 338 -17.03 16.25 -3.57
C ASP A 338 -15.69 16.53 -4.26
N LEU A 339 -14.82 15.52 -4.26
CA LEU A 339 -13.54 15.55 -4.92
C LEU A 339 -13.56 14.53 -6.06
N HIS A 340 -13.60 15.01 -7.30
CA HIS A 340 -13.60 14.17 -8.49
C HIS A 340 -12.16 13.88 -8.89
N ALA A 341 -11.70 12.66 -8.63
CA ALA A 341 -10.35 12.21 -8.91
C ALA A 341 -10.31 11.42 -10.22
N ALA A 342 -9.32 11.72 -11.06
CA ALA A 342 -8.88 10.88 -12.14
C ALA A 342 -7.48 10.36 -11.79
N VAL A 343 -7.26 9.04 -11.88
CA VAL A 343 -5.94 8.45 -11.67
C VAL A 343 -5.56 7.65 -12.90
N GLY A 344 -4.52 8.10 -13.58
CA GLY A 344 -4.02 7.49 -14.80
C GLY A 344 -3.54 6.04 -14.62
N PRO A 345 -3.21 5.35 -15.72
CA PRO A 345 -2.75 3.97 -15.73
C PRO A 345 -1.52 3.74 -14.84
N GLY A 346 -1.59 2.73 -13.97
CA GLY A 346 -0.59 2.41 -12.96
C GLY A 346 -0.32 3.53 -11.97
N GLY A 347 -1.15 4.57 -12.00
CA GLY A 347 -0.88 5.85 -11.42
C GLY A 347 -1.04 5.90 -9.92
N MET A 348 -0.70 7.05 -9.38
CA MET A 348 -1.05 7.47 -8.04
C MET A 348 -1.41 8.95 -8.01
N LEU A 349 -2.27 9.31 -7.08
CA LEU A 349 -2.67 10.69 -6.82
C LEU A 349 -2.66 10.92 -5.31
N ILE A 350 -1.89 11.90 -4.87
CA ILE A 350 -1.78 12.30 -3.47
C ILE A 350 -2.29 13.73 -3.31
N VAL A 351 -3.28 13.93 -2.44
CA VAL A 351 -3.98 15.19 -2.28
C VAL A 351 -4.08 15.57 -0.81
N GLU A 352 -3.77 16.83 -0.51
CA GLU A 352 -4.06 17.47 0.78
C GLU A 352 -5.43 18.14 0.72
N VAL A 353 -6.35 17.72 1.58
CA VAL A 353 -7.70 18.27 1.72
C VAL A 353 -7.81 18.94 3.08
N ARG A 354 -8.06 20.25 3.11
CA ARG A 354 -8.26 20.98 4.37
C ARG A 354 -9.75 21.09 4.67
N ALA A 355 -10.13 20.75 5.89
CA ALA A 355 -11.47 21.00 6.39
C ALA A 355 -11.65 22.50 6.74
N LYS A 356 -12.86 23.04 6.55
CA LYS A 356 -13.22 24.32 7.17
C LYS A 356 -13.20 24.13 8.69
N LYS A 357 -12.67 25.12 9.43
CA LYS A 357 -12.86 25.15 10.88
C LYS A 357 -14.35 25.29 11.14
N LEU A 358 -14.90 24.40 11.97
CA LEU A 358 -16.28 24.50 12.46
C LEU A 358 -16.43 25.75 13.35
#